data_AF-K0NWQ9-F1
#
_entry.id   AF-K0NWQ9-F1
#
_cell.length_a   1.000
_cell.length_b   1.000
_cell.length_c   1.000
_cell.angle_alpha   90.00
_cell.angle_beta   90.00
_cell.angle_gamma   90.00
#
_symmetry.space_group_name_H-M   'P 1'
#
loop_
_entity.id
_entity.type
_entity.pdbx_description
1 polymer ?
#
loop_
_entity_poly.entity_id
_entity_poly.type
_entity_poly.pdbx_seq_one_letter_code
_entity_poly.pdbx_strand_id
1 'polypeptide(L)'
;MNHQRLAKWLPYLFLTMMAMEFVFIQMRTGRLIIGSDSIFHFNQIYEAEQQIKNHNFSYFMSIYAFHQSGRVINAVYGPILTYLLGALLLAVKSWYRLQVITSFLVYLVAGCGMYWALKKAKVRPWIGALIATIYMTMGWVPRWQMGSNYSAITGMLAPYMLVVIIKMLEEKKLPWIGLAALMTISVESHLLTALLLSLLFLPFWLYGLRKSEEQKRFILDTAKAVAVTVILSLQVLLPLLLISKTNLLHMPQRMSLIANALHLAQPSRSIKTGLLIDSNTRDILSRWVLLFFLLQAAAAVILRKKQKFNLAITAYGLLLLFISSKLFPWQLFQTSFLSKDLQFPSRLVSIAYPLLLLGAGISAEYLIAWAKQHDEAMLQLLLVASLIFFTGSRVKMVNNQIYSNSGWGYMPGVKKSHTTFLGEDNDPDDFEIVQNTSHTDHPGYFIFEAQKIVPDYLAVKKKATTKKVNYSFFNSVVWKNQGVKKTVISGGRIKLTWTKRQAGKQQLPVVTYAQSSLTVNGKKVTNYKKSLVGCPTVLSKQGKNTAILSFNDPCWVKAGIALSLLLNILAAIWLIFGKRLASKVEFR
;
A
#
# COMPACT_ATOMS: atom_id res chain seq x y z
N MET A 1 29.64 -26.34 12.84
CA MET A 1 28.63 -25.27 12.99
C MET A 1 27.32 -25.91 13.48
N ASN A 2 26.86 -25.55 14.67
CA ASN A 2 25.93 -26.35 15.49
C ASN A 2 24.57 -26.64 14.81
N HIS A 3 24.16 -27.90 14.63
CA HIS A 3 22.92 -28.31 13.92
C HIS A 3 21.66 -27.59 14.43
N GLN A 4 21.60 -27.29 15.73
CA GLN A 4 20.49 -26.54 16.36
C GLN A 4 20.39 -25.08 15.89
N ARG A 5 21.49 -24.45 15.42
CA ARG A 5 21.45 -23.10 14.85
C ARG A 5 20.85 -23.10 13.45
N LEU A 6 21.16 -24.10 12.62
CA LEU A 6 20.62 -24.24 11.25
C LEU A 6 19.11 -24.49 11.27
N ALA A 7 18.62 -25.35 12.17
CA ALA A 7 17.19 -25.65 12.29
C ALA A 7 16.31 -24.41 12.57
N LYS A 8 16.86 -23.38 13.23
CA LYS A 8 16.14 -22.12 13.51
C LYS A 8 15.92 -21.26 12.26
N TRP A 9 16.74 -21.43 11.21
CA TRP A 9 16.68 -20.64 9.99
C TRP A 9 15.91 -21.33 8.85
N LEU A 10 15.71 -22.66 8.92
CA LEU A 10 14.99 -23.43 7.90
C LEU A 10 13.61 -22.85 7.53
N PRO A 11 12.74 -22.43 8.48
CA PRO A 11 11.45 -21.84 8.13
C PRO A 11 11.58 -20.53 7.34
N TYR A 12 12.56 -19.69 7.68
CA TYR A 12 12.81 -18.44 6.96
C TYR A 12 13.38 -18.69 5.57
N LEU A 13 14.25 -19.70 5.41
CA LEU A 13 14.74 -20.12 4.11
C LEU A 13 13.59 -20.65 3.23
N PHE A 14 12.72 -21.49 3.79
CA PHE A 14 11.53 -21.97 3.09
C PHE A 14 10.62 -20.82 2.64
N LEU A 15 10.32 -19.85 3.51
CA LEU A 15 9.51 -18.69 3.16
C LEU A 15 10.19 -17.81 2.10
N THR A 16 11.52 -17.72 2.14
CA THR A 16 12.31 -17.05 1.10
C THR A 16 12.16 -17.76 -0.25
N MET A 17 12.22 -19.09 -0.27
CA MET A 17 11.98 -19.88 -1.48
C MET A 17 10.55 -19.71 -2.01
N MET A 18 9.54 -19.66 -1.15
CA MET A 18 8.15 -19.39 -1.55
C MET A 18 7.99 -17.97 -2.14
N ALA A 19 8.62 -16.96 -1.54
CA ALA A 19 8.62 -15.61 -2.09
C ALA A 19 9.31 -15.54 -3.47
N MET A 20 10.42 -16.27 -3.63
CA MET A 20 11.10 -16.42 -4.92
C MET A 20 10.21 -17.13 -5.95
N GLU A 21 9.50 -18.19 -5.55
CA GLU A 21 8.59 -18.92 -6.44
C GLU A 21 7.52 -18.00 -7.03
N PHE A 22 6.82 -17.21 -6.21
CA PHE A 22 5.76 -16.30 -6.68
C PHE A 22 6.28 -15.28 -7.71
N VAL A 23 7.48 -14.73 -7.47
CA VAL A 23 8.10 -13.78 -8.39
C VAL A 23 8.64 -14.47 -9.64
N PHE A 24 9.18 -15.67 -9.50
CA PHE A 24 9.67 -16.49 -10.61
C PHE A 24 8.57 -16.77 -11.64
N ILE A 25 7.31 -16.94 -11.21
CA ILE A 25 6.20 -17.10 -12.15
C ILE A 25 6.08 -15.92 -13.12
N GLN A 26 6.17 -14.69 -12.61
CA GLN A 26 6.16 -13.49 -13.45
C GLN A 26 7.42 -13.42 -14.32
N MET A 27 8.57 -13.85 -13.79
CA MET A 27 9.83 -13.88 -14.54
C MET A 27 9.76 -14.78 -15.78
N ARG A 28 8.97 -15.87 -15.73
CA ARG A 28 8.78 -16.75 -16.89
C ARG A 28 8.05 -16.10 -18.06
N THR A 29 7.15 -15.15 -17.80
CA THR A 29 6.46 -14.43 -18.89
C THR A 29 7.21 -13.17 -19.30
N GLY A 30 8.17 -12.71 -18.49
CA GLY A 30 9.02 -11.56 -18.79
C GLY A 30 8.28 -10.24 -18.92
N ARG A 31 7.09 -10.10 -18.33
CA ARG A 31 6.19 -8.95 -18.51
C ARG A 31 5.87 -8.26 -17.19
N LEU A 32 5.74 -6.93 -17.24
CA LEU A 32 5.27 -6.12 -16.13
C LEU A 32 3.76 -6.33 -15.95
N ILE A 33 3.28 -6.52 -14.72
CA ILE A 33 1.84 -6.62 -14.46
C ILE A 33 1.29 -5.22 -14.11
N ILE A 34 0.46 -4.66 -14.98
CA ILE A 34 -0.21 -3.38 -14.75
C ILE A 34 -1.58 -3.61 -14.10
N GLY A 35 -1.79 -3.04 -12.91
CA GLY A 35 -3.07 -3.02 -12.21
C GLY A 35 -3.73 -1.64 -12.19
N SER A 36 -4.88 -1.55 -11.52
CA SER A 36 -5.70 -0.33 -11.44
C SER A 36 -4.98 0.89 -10.86
N ASP A 37 -4.08 0.67 -9.90
CA ASP A 37 -3.37 1.74 -9.19
C ASP A 37 -1.91 1.89 -9.63
N SER A 38 -1.40 0.97 -10.46
CA SER A 38 0.02 0.93 -10.86
C SER A 38 0.48 2.26 -11.43
N ILE A 39 -0.25 2.83 -12.38
CA ILE A 39 0.16 4.07 -13.05
C ILE A 39 0.18 5.28 -12.10
N PHE A 40 -0.73 5.32 -11.12
CA PHE A 40 -0.73 6.37 -10.11
C PHE A 40 0.54 6.28 -9.23
N HIS A 41 0.84 5.10 -8.69
CA HIS A 41 2.03 4.92 -7.85
C HIS A 41 3.34 5.02 -8.63
N PHE A 42 3.37 4.58 -9.89
CA PHE A 42 4.56 4.69 -10.72
C PHE A 42 4.89 6.15 -11.04
N ASN A 43 3.89 7.00 -11.26
CA ASN A 43 4.13 8.44 -11.38
C ASN A 43 4.75 9.02 -10.08
N GLN A 44 4.30 8.59 -8.90
CA GLN A 44 4.89 9.03 -7.63
C GLN A 44 6.35 8.59 -7.48
N ILE A 45 6.65 7.33 -7.82
CA ILE A 45 8.00 6.76 -7.75
C ILE A 45 8.92 7.42 -8.77
N TYR A 46 8.45 7.66 -10.00
CA TYR A 46 9.18 8.34 -11.06
C TYR A 46 9.52 9.78 -10.69
N GLU A 47 8.56 10.49 -10.07
CA GLU A 47 8.80 11.83 -9.53
C GLU A 47 9.99 11.84 -8.58
N ALA A 48 10.02 10.91 -7.62
CA ALA A 48 11.11 10.82 -6.67
C ALA A 48 12.44 10.40 -7.31
N GLU A 49 12.42 9.43 -8.23
CA GLU A 49 13.61 9.01 -8.99
C GLU A 49 14.24 10.19 -9.75
N GLN A 50 13.44 10.96 -10.49
CA GLN A 50 13.93 12.12 -11.23
C GLN A 50 14.42 13.25 -10.30
N GLN A 51 13.78 13.49 -9.16
CA GLN A 51 14.26 14.48 -8.20
C GLN A 51 15.62 14.10 -7.61
N ILE A 52 15.82 12.82 -7.26
CA ILE A 52 17.11 12.29 -6.80
C ILE A 52 18.16 12.42 -7.90
N LYS A 53 17.85 11.94 -9.11
CA LYS A 53 18.77 11.92 -10.26
C LYS A 53 19.27 13.31 -10.65
N ASN A 54 18.41 14.31 -10.59
CA ASN A 54 18.72 15.68 -11.02
C ASN A 54 19.08 16.63 -9.86
N HIS A 55 19.13 16.13 -8.62
CA HIS A 55 19.34 16.94 -7.41
C HIS A 55 18.40 18.15 -7.29
N ASN A 56 17.17 18.03 -7.79
CA ASN A 56 16.19 19.11 -7.80
C ASN A 56 14.96 18.75 -6.97
N PHE A 57 15.14 18.74 -5.66
CA PHE A 57 14.11 18.36 -4.71
C PHE A 57 12.97 19.39 -4.66
N SER A 58 11.75 18.89 -4.87
CA SER A 58 10.48 19.60 -4.76
C SER A 58 9.56 18.76 -3.90
N TYR A 59 9.46 19.14 -2.63
CA TYR A 59 8.69 18.37 -1.66
C TYR A 59 7.19 18.37 -1.96
N PHE A 60 6.65 19.55 -2.30
CA PHE A 60 5.22 19.73 -2.56
C PHE A 60 4.83 19.40 -4.00
N MET A 61 5.45 20.05 -4.99
CA MET A 61 5.04 19.91 -6.39
C MET A 61 5.69 18.68 -7.02
N SER A 62 4.90 17.87 -7.72
CA SER A 62 5.38 16.93 -8.72
C SER A 62 5.75 17.69 -9.99
N ILE A 63 7.05 17.76 -10.28
CA ILE A 63 7.64 18.57 -11.37
C ILE A 63 8.10 17.73 -12.57
N TYR A 64 8.28 16.42 -12.41
CA TYR A 64 8.70 15.49 -13.47
C TYR A 64 7.57 14.56 -13.94
N ALA A 65 6.75 14.06 -13.02
CA ALA A 65 5.65 13.15 -13.28
C ALA A 65 4.30 13.88 -13.42
N PHE A 66 3.21 13.14 -13.59
CA PHE A 66 1.85 13.66 -13.65
C PHE A 66 1.69 14.84 -14.62
N HIS A 67 2.18 14.67 -15.86
CA HIS A 67 2.17 15.69 -16.91
C HIS A 67 2.98 16.95 -16.59
N GLN A 68 3.94 16.88 -15.64
CA GLN A 68 4.71 18.03 -15.16
C GLN A 68 3.79 19.21 -14.82
N SER A 69 2.68 18.90 -14.14
CA SER A 69 1.59 19.86 -13.95
C SER A 69 1.69 20.63 -12.63
N GLY A 70 2.70 20.35 -11.80
CA GLY A 70 2.87 21.01 -10.49
C GLY A 70 1.84 20.56 -9.45
N ARG A 71 1.27 19.34 -9.61
CA ARG A 71 0.31 18.78 -8.65
C ARG A 71 0.98 18.48 -7.31
N VAL A 72 0.24 18.58 -6.22
CA VAL A 72 0.73 18.24 -4.87
C VAL A 72 0.22 16.86 -4.49
N ILE A 73 0.99 15.82 -4.79
CA ILE A 73 0.60 14.40 -4.57
C ILE A 73 1.54 13.73 -3.58
N ASN A 74 2.83 13.63 -3.88
CA ASN A 74 3.79 12.90 -3.03
C ASN A 74 3.83 13.48 -1.59
N ALA A 75 3.68 14.79 -1.43
CA ALA A 75 3.61 15.44 -0.12
C ALA A 75 2.44 14.97 0.77
N VAL A 76 1.36 14.45 0.19
CA VAL A 76 0.17 13.98 0.91
C VAL A 76 0.02 12.46 0.88
N TYR A 77 1.01 11.75 0.33
CA TYR A 77 0.93 10.32 0.03
C TYR A 77 2.27 9.61 0.30
N GLY A 78 2.80 9.75 1.52
CA GLY A 78 3.93 8.93 1.99
C GLY A 78 5.27 9.20 1.28
N PRO A 79 5.93 10.34 1.54
CA PRO A 79 7.15 10.75 0.85
C PRO A 79 8.31 9.78 1.05
N ILE A 80 8.62 9.35 2.28
CA ILE A 80 9.80 8.51 2.56
C ILE A 80 9.76 7.21 1.75
N LEU A 81 8.64 6.48 1.81
CA LEU A 81 8.48 5.24 1.05
C LEU A 81 8.61 5.50 -0.46
N THR A 82 8.01 6.58 -0.95
CA THR A 82 8.09 6.96 -2.37
C THR A 82 9.53 7.28 -2.80
N TYR A 83 10.31 7.98 -1.96
CA TYR A 83 11.73 8.25 -2.22
C TYR A 83 12.60 6.99 -2.14
N LEU A 84 12.33 6.06 -1.22
CA LEU A 84 13.03 4.77 -1.16
C LEU A 84 12.77 3.95 -2.43
N LEU A 85 11.52 3.90 -2.90
CA LEU A 85 11.17 3.24 -4.15
C LEU A 85 11.75 3.96 -5.38
N GLY A 86 11.82 5.30 -5.36
CA GLY A 86 12.45 6.09 -6.42
C GLY A 86 13.96 5.86 -6.49
N ALA A 87 14.65 5.81 -5.35
CA ALA A 87 16.06 5.44 -5.26
C ALA A 87 16.31 4.01 -5.75
N LEU A 88 15.41 3.08 -5.40
CA LEU A 88 15.47 1.71 -5.91
C LEU A 88 15.26 1.67 -7.42
N LEU A 89 14.29 2.42 -7.97
CA LEU A 89 14.08 2.54 -9.41
C LEU A 89 15.32 3.08 -10.11
N LEU A 90 15.96 4.11 -9.55
CA LEU A 90 17.21 4.66 -10.08
C LEU A 90 18.32 3.60 -10.14
N ALA A 91 18.42 2.76 -9.11
CA ALA A 91 19.42 1.69 -9.04
C ALA A 91 19.14 0.55 -10.02
N VAL A 92 17.88 0.12 -10.15
CA VAL A 92 17.50 -1.06 -10.97
C VAL A 92 17.13 -0.70 -12.41
N LYS A 93 16.93 0.59 -12.69
CA LYS A 93 16.67 1.28 -13.96
C LYS A 93 15.31 1.02 -14.63
N SER A 94 14.72 -0.17 -14.50
CA SER A 94 13.47 -0.52 -15.19
C SER A 94 12.29 -0.84 -14.25
N TRP A 95 11.07 -0.55 -14.72
CA TRP A 95 9.84 -0.81 -13.97
C TRP A 95 9.62 -2.30 -13.71
N TYR A 96 9.94 -3.14 -14.69
CA TYR A 96 9.87 -4.59 -14.55
C TYR A 96 10.73 -5.09 -13.38
N ARG A 97 12.02 -4.69 -13.33
CA ARG A 97 12.93 -5.09 -12.25
C ARG A 97 12.49 -4.54 -10.90
N LEU A 98 12.01 -3.29 -10.86
CA LEU A 98 11.45 -2.70 -9.65
C LEU A 98 10.26 -3.53 -9.12
N GLN A 99 9.31 -3.91 -9.97
CA GLN A 99 8.14 -4.68 -9.55
C GLN A 99 8.55 -6.08 -9.06
N VAL A 100 9.46 -6.77 -9.76
CA VAL A 100 10.00 -8.08 -9.37
C VAL A 100 10.63 -8.01 -7.97
N ILE A 101 11.55 -7.07 -7.74
CA ILE A 101 12.28 -6.93 -6.48
C ILE A 101 11.33 -6.55 -5.34
N THR A 102 10.47 -5.55 -5.54
CA THR A 102 9.55 -5.09 -4.49
C THR A 102 8.49 -6.15 -4.16
N SER A 103 8.05 -6.93 -5.14
CA SER A 103 7.13 -8.05 -4.91
C SER A 103 7.77 -9.14 -4.05
N PHE A 104 9.02 -9.50 -4.33
CA PHE A 104 9.78 -10.44 -3.50
C PHE A 104 9.85 -9.94 -2.05
N LEU A 105 10.20 -8.67 -1.84
CA LEU A 105 10.29 -8.08 -0.51
C LEU A 105 8.94 -8.10 0.23
N VAL A 106 7.84 -7.74 -0.45
CA VAL A 106 6.50 -7.73 0.17
C VAL A 106 6.08 -9.13 0.62
N TYR A 107 6.24 -10.15 -0.23
CA TYR A 107 5.95 -11.52 0.16
C TYR A 107 6.82 -11.99 1.32
N LEU A 108 8.13 -11.74 1.25
CA LEU A 108 9.08 -12.17 2.26
C LEU A 108 8.75 -11.56 3.63
N VAL A 109 8.54 -10.24 3.67
CA VAL A 109 8.23 -9.53 4.92
C VAL A 109 6.88 -9.97 5.48
N ALA A 110 5.86 -10.16 4.64
CA ALA A 110 4.54 -10.65 5.05
C ALA A 110 4.62 -12.07 5.64
N GLY A 111 5.29 -12.99 4.95
CA GLY A 111 5.49 -14.37 5.41
C GLY A 111 6.30 -14.45 6.69
N CYS A 112 7.41 -13.71 6.78
CA CYS A 112 8.25 -13.65 7.98
C CYS A 112 7.49 -13.07 9.18
N GLY A 113 6.67 -12.04 8.97
CA GLY A 113 5.82 -11.46 10.01
C GLY A 113 4.80 -12.47 10.54
N MET A 114 4.12 -13.18 9.65
CA MET A 114 3.14 -14.19 10.02
C MET A 114 3.79 -15.37 10.76
N TYR A 115 4.93 -15.85 10.26
CA TYR A 115 5.71 -16.88 10.93
C TYR A 115 6.16 -16.44 12.32
N TRP A 116 6.58 -15.19 12.49
CA TRP A 116 6.98 -14.66 13.79
C TRP A 116 5.81 -14.58 14.77
N ALA A 117 4.63 -14.15 14.32
CA ALA A 117 3.41 -14.16 15.13
C ALA A 117 3.05 -15.58 15.60
N LEU A 118 3.11 -16.56 14.70
CA LEU A 118 2.84 -17.97 15.01
C LEU A 118 3.86 -18.56 15.98
N LYS A 119 5.14 -18.25 15.78
CA LYS A 119 6.21 -18.65 16.70
C LYS A 119 6.00 -18.05 18.09
N LYS A 120 5.56 -16.79 18.18
CA LYS A 120 5.20 -16.14 19.45
C LYS A 120 3.99 -16.79 20.11
N ALA A 121 3.03 -17.27 19.32
CA ALA A 121 1.93 -18.10 19.79
C ALA A 121 2.30 -19.58 20.07
N LYS A 122 3.61 -19.91 20.13
CA LYS A 122 4.14 -21.25 20.44
C LYS A 122 3.77 -22.34 19.43
N VAL A 123 3.45 -21.98 18.19
CA VAL A 123 3.23 -22.93 17.09
C VAL A 123 4.57 -23.48 16.59
N ARG A 124 4.64 -24.79 16.32
CA ARG A 124 5.88 -25.45 15.88
C ARG A 124 6.35 -24.90 14.52
N PRO A 125 7.67 -24.87 14.25
CA PRO A 125 8.24 -24.18 13.10
C PRO A 125 7.64 -24.54 11.73
N TRP A 126 7.40 -25.82 11.46
CA TRP A 126 6.91 -26.25 10.15
C TRP A 126 5.41 -25.92 9.95
N ILE A 127 4.57 -26.02 10.99
CA ILE A 127 3.16 -25.58 10.92
C ILE A 127 3.13 -24.06 10.71
N GLY A 128 3.96 -23.34 11.47
CA GLY A 128 4.11 -21.91 11.34
C GLY A 128 4.49 -21.48 9.92
N ALA A 129 5.43 -22.21 9.30
CA ALA A 129 5.87 -21.96 7.93
C ALA A 129 4.74 -22.20 6.90
N LEU A 130 3.99 -23.29 7.02
CA LEU A 130 2.86 -23.59 6.11
C LEU A 130 1.75 -22.54 6.21
N ILE A 131 1.35 -22.16 7.42
CA ILE A 131 0.34 -21.11 7.64
C ILE A 131 0.83 -19.75 7.15
N ALA A 132 2.12 -19.43 7.34
CA ALA A 132 2.72 -18.22 6.78
C ALA A 132 2.73 -18.22 5.25
N THR A 133 3.00 -19.36 4.61
CA THR A 133 2.86 -19.49 3.15
C THR A 133 1.41 -19.28 2.72
N ILE A 134 0.43 -19.86 3.41
CA ILE A 134 -0.99 -19.61 3.15
C ILE A 134 -1.29 -18.11 3.21
N TYR A 135 -0.76 -17.39 4.21
CA TYR A 135 -0.93 -15.94 4.33
C TYR A 135 -0.39 -15.15 3.13
N MET A 136 0.80 -15.52 2.64
CA MET A 136 1.42 -14.88 1.47
C MET A 136 0.53 -14.99 0.22
N THR A 137 -0.39 -15.96 0.16
CA THR A 137 -1.24 -16.24 -1.01
C THR A 137 -2.65 -15.63 -0.98
N MET A 138 -2.97 -14.75 -0.04
CA MET A 138 -4.36 -14.27 0.13
C MET A 138 -4.51 -12.78 0.38
N GLY A 139 -5.70 -12.29 0.02
CA GLY A 139 -6.13 -10.92 0.27
C GLY A 139 -5.26 -9.90 -0.45
N TRP A 140 -4.64 -9.01 0.31
CA TRP A 140 -3.91 -7.86 -0.22
C TRP A 140 -2.43 -8.13 -0.49
N VAL A 141 -1.82 -9.18 0.08
CA VAL A 141 -0.38 -9.42 -0.10
C VAL A 141 -0.02 -9.68 -1.57
N PRO A 142 -0.68 -10.62 -2.30
CA PRO A 142 -0.43 -10.80 -3.73
C PRO A 142 -0.79 -9.57 -4.60
N ARG A 143 -1.58 -8.64 -4.06
CA ARG A 143 -2.05 -7.46 -4.81
C ARG A 143 -0.92 -6.48 -5.11
N TRP A 144 0.17 -6.50 -4.34
CA TRP A 144 1.36 -5.70 -4.66
C TRP A 144 1.94 -6.11 -6.02
N GLN A 145 2.23 -7.40 -6.21
CA GLN A 145 2.78 -7.88 -7.47
C GLN A 145 1.81 -7.70 -8.64
N MET A 146 0.52 -7.96 -8.41
CA MET A 146 -0.48 -7.88 -9.47
C MET A 146 -0.93 -6.47 -9.83
N GLY A 147 -0.75 -5.47 -8.97
CA GLY A 147 -1.31 -4.15 -9.24
C GLY A 147 -0.77 -2.99 -8.40
N SER A 148 0.38 -3.18 -7.78
CA SER A 148 1.14 -2.17 -7.03
C SER A 148 0.30 -1.42 -5.99
N ASN A 149 -0.68 -2.10 -5.37
CA ASN A 149 -1.63 -1.45 -4.47
C ASN A 149 -1.05 -1.31 -3.04
N TYR A 150 -1.08 -0.10 -2.50
CA TYR A 150 -0.48 0.18 -1.19
C TYR A 150 -1.21 -0.48 0.00
N SER A 151 -2.44 -0.97 -0.16
CA SER A 151 -3.11 -1.78 0.88
C SER A 151 -2.38 -3.10 1.13
N ALA A 152 -1.53 -3.56 0.20
CA ALA A 152 -0.63 -4.68 0.42
C ALA A 152 0.39 -4.40 1.53
N ILE A 153 0.75 -3.12 1.76
CA ILE A 153 1.62 -2.71 2.87
C ILE A 153 0.92 -2.96 4.20
N THR A 154 -0.39 -2.66 4.30
CA THR A 154 -1.20 -3.05 5.48
C THR A 154 -1.14 -4.55 5.70
N GLY A 155 -1.31 -5.35 4.64
CA GLY A 155 -1.17 -6.81 4.71
C GLY A 155 0.20 -7.19 5.26
N MET A 156 1.28 -6.73 4.63
CA MET A 156 2.63 -7.03 5.06
C MET A 156 2.92 -6.70 6.54
N LEU A 157 2.33 -5.61 7.07
CA LEU A 157 2.56 -5.15 8.45
C LEU A 157 1.62 -5.78 9.50
N ALA A 158 0.41 -6.22 9.12
CA ALA A 158 -0.60 -6.70 10.07
C ALA A 158 -0.10 -7.87 10.97
N PRO A 159 0.67 -8.85 10.48
CA PRO A 159 1.22 -9.88 11.35
C PRO A 159 2.19 -9.37 12.42
N TYR A 160 2.95 -8.31 12.14
CA TYR A 160 3.83 -7.69 13.13
C TYR A 160 3.04 -6.97 14.23
N MET A 161 1.84 -6.45 13.89
CA MET A 161 0.92 -5.95 14.90
C MET A 161 0.41 -7.09 15.80
N LEU A 162 0.19 -8.30 15.27
CA LEU A 162 -0.11 -9.48 16.09
C LEU A 162 1.04 -9.84 17.03
N VAL A 163 2.30 -9.71 16.58
CA VAL A 163 3.47 -9.88 17.48
C VAL A 163 3.44 -8.89 18.64
N VAL A 164 3.12 -7.61 18.36
CA VAL A 164 2.94 -6.57 19.38
C VAL A 164 1.80 -6.92 20.34
N ILE A 165 0.67 -7.39 19.83
CA ILE A 165 -0.49 -7.82 20.63
C ILE A 165 -0.12 -8.99 21.55
N ILE A 166 0.49 -10.06 21.00
CA ILE A 166 0.87 -11.23 21.81
C ILE A 166 1.84 -10.81 22.92
N LYS A 167 2.86 -10.02 22.59
CA LYS A 167 3.83 -9.51 23.58
C LYS A 167 3.14 -8.69 24.67
N MET A 168 2.23 -7.81 24.30
CA MET A 168 1.47 -6.98 25.24
C MET A 168 0.64 -7.83 26.21
N LEU A 169 0.01 -8.89 25.71
CA LEU A 169 -0.81 -9.79 26.52
C LEU A 169 0.03 -10.68 27.44
N GLU A 170 1.19 -11.15 26.98
CA GLU A 170 2.14 -11.94 27.78
C GLU A 170 2.76 -11.11 28.92
N GLU A 171 3.22 -9.90 28.61
CA GLU A 171 3.95 -9.03 29.55
C GLU A 171 3.04 -8.13 30.39
N LYS A 172 1.73 -8.07 30.08
CA LYS A 172 0.74 -7.13 30.65
C LYS A 172 1.16 -5.65 30.60
N LYS A 173 2.09 -5.32 29.69
CA LYS A 173 2.69 -4.00 29.48
C LYS A 173 2.64 -3.66 28.01
N LEU A 174 2.52 -2.39 27.67
CA LEU A 174 2.48 -1.96 26.28
C LEU A 174 3.89 -1.90 25.68
N PRO A 175 4.22 -2.68 24.64
CA PRO A 175 5.50 -2.58 23.94
C PRO A 175 5.51 -1.36 22.99
N TRP A 176 5.52 -0.17 23.59
CA TRP A 176 5.26 1.10 22.90
C TRP A 176 6.22 1.41 21.75
N ILE A 177 7.49 1.00 21.83
CA ILE A 177 8.48 1.21 20.75
C ILE A 177 8.09 0.43 19.49
N GLY A 178 7.70 -0.84 19.66
CA GLY A 178 7.26 -1.67 18.53
C GLY A 178 5.97 -1.14 17.91
N LEU A 179 5.03 -0.69 18.75
CA LEU A 179 3.80 -0.05 18.30
C LEU A 179 4.10 1.26 17.53
N ALA A 180 4.92 2.14 18.09
CA ALA A 180 5.29 3.41 17.46
C ALA A 180 5.96 3.21 16.10
N ALA A 181 6.89 2.25 15.99
CA ALA A 181 7.57 1.93 14.75
C ALA A 181 6.59 1.43 13.68
N LEU A 182 5.72 0.47 14.02
CA LEU A 182 4.71 -0.05 13.08
C LEU A 182 3.72 1.03 12.63
N MET A 183 3.27 1.87 13.57
CA MET A 183 2.34 2.95 13.27
C MET A 183 2.98 4.06 12.43
N THR A 184 4.26 4.37 12.65
CA THR A 184 5.02 5.32 11.81
C THR A 184 5.12 4.80 10.37
N ILE A 185 5.58 3.56 10.16
CA ILE A 185 5.67 2.95 8.82
C ILE A 185 4.29 2.90 8.14
N SER A 186 3.23 2.70 8.93
CA SER A 186 1.86 2.70 8.44
C SER A 186 1.39 4.08 7.98
N VAL A 187 1.67 5.14 8.74
CA VAL A 187 1.35 6.51 8.32
C VAL A 187 2.17 6.93 7.11
N GLU A 188 3.45 6.53 7.06
CA GLU A 188 4.38 6.77 5.95
C GLU A 188 4.00 6.08 4.65
N SER A 189 3.22 5.01 4.71
CA SER A 189 2.72 4.33 3.51
C SER A 189 1.37 4.89 3.10
N HIS A 190 0.40 4.89 4.02
CA HIS A 190 -0.94 5.39 3.77
C HIS A 190 -1.70 5.61 5.09
N LEU A 191 -2.34 6.77 5.29
CA LEU A 191 -3.09 7.04 6.54
C LEU A 191 -4.19 6.00 6.84
N LEU A 192 -4.87 5.49 5.81
CA LEU A 192 -5.84 4.40 5.99
C LEU A 192 -5.20 3.10 6.50
N THR A 193 -3.94 2.81 6.17
CA THR A 193 -3.21 1.66 6.69
C THR A 193 -3.04 1.77 8.20
N ALA A 194 -2.63 2.94 8.69
CA ALA A 194 -2.54 3.21 10.13
C ALA A 194 -3.90 3.07 10.82
N LEU A 195 -4.97 3.58 10.21
CA LEU A 195 -6.33 3.45 10.75
C LEU A 195 -6.75 1.97 10.88
N LEU A 196 -6.52 1.15 9.85
CA LEU A 196 -6.87 -0.27 9.85
C LEU A 196 -6.07 -1.07 10.90
N LEU A 197 -4.77 -0.80 11.05
CA LEU A 197 -3.98 -1.45 12.10
C LEU A 197 -4.39 -1.00 13.51
N SER A 198 -4.79 0.27 13.67
CA SER A 198 -5.36 0.77 14.93
C SER A 198 -6.66 0.04 15.27
N LEU A 199 -7.52 -0.19 14.27
CA LEU A 199 -8.75 -0.96 14.44
C LEU A 199 -8.44 -2.39 14.89
N LEU A 200 -7.49 -3.08 14.25
CA LEU A 200 -7.05 -4.42 14.67
C LEU A 200 -6.51 -4.42 16.11
N PHE A 201 -5.80 -3.37 16.52
CA PHE A 201 -5.20 -3.28 17.85
C PHE A 201 -6.22 -2.98 18.96
N LEU A 202 -7.27 -2.20 18.67
CA LEU A 202 -8.16 -1.59 19.65
C LEU A 202 -8.78 -2.58 20.68
N PRO A 203 -9.40 -3.72 20.29
CA PRO A 203 -9.99 -4.63 21.28
C PRO A 203 -8.94 -5.24 22.21
N PHE A 204 -7.76 -5.54 21.69
CA PHE A 204 -6.66 -6.08 22.49
C PHE A 204 -6.07 -5.03 23.41
N TRP A 205 -6.00 -3.77 22.97
CA TRP A 205 -5.58 -2.65 23.82
C TRP A 205 -6.54 -2.45 24.99
N LEU A 206 -7.86 -2.47 24.76
CA LEU A 206 -8.87 -2.37 25.82
C LEU A 206 -8.75 -3.50 26.84
N TYR A 207 -8.57 -4.73 26.35
CA TYR A 207 -8.34 -5.89 27.22
C TYR A 207 -7.02 -5.78 27.99
N GLY A 208 -5.94 -5.38 27.30
CA GLY A 208 -4.61 -5.19 27.88
C GLY A 208 -4.59 -4.13 28.98
N LEU A 209 -5.23 -2.99 28.74
CA LEU A 209 -5.39 -1.91 29.74
C LEU A 209 -6.10 -2.44 30.99
N ARG A 210 -7.22 -3.18 30.82
CA ARG A 210 -7.96 -3.76 31.94
C ARG A 210 -7.13 -4.78 32.74
N LYS A 211 -6.23 -5.51 32.07
CA LYS A 211 -5.39 -6.55 32.70
C LYS A 211 -4.05 -6.06 33.19
N SER A 212 -3.65 -4.83 32.85
CA SER A 212 -2.38 -4.26 33.29
C SER A 212 -2.42 -3.95 34.78
N GLU A 213 -1.34 -4.31 35.47
CA GLU A 213 -1.14 -4.03 36.91
C GLU A 213 -0.91 -2.52 37.14
N GLU A 214 -0.32 -1.82 36.17
CA GLU A 214 -0.06 -0.38 36.22
C GLU A 214 -0.77 0.37 35.07
N GLN A 215 -2.08 0.56 35.20
CA GLN A 215 -2.89 1.21 34.16
C GLN A 215 -2.39 2.61 33.77
N LYS A 216 -1.91 3.40 34.75
CA LYS A 216 -1.30 4.72 34.50
C LYS A 216 -0.09 4.61 33.58
N ARG A 217 0.79 3.64 33.84
CA ARG A 217 1.98 3.41 33.01
C ARG A 217 1.60 2.94 31.61
N PHE A 218 0.59 2.07 31.51
CA PHE A 218 0.07 1.60 30.23
C PHE A 218 -0.48 2.74 29.35
N ILE A 219 -1.23 3.68 29.96
CA ILE A 219 -1.73 4.89 29.29
C ILE A 219 -0.56 5.80 28.88
N LEU A 220 0.41 6.01 29.78
CA LEU A 220 1.60 6.81 29.47
C LEU A 220 2.39 6.23 28.29
N ASP A 221 2.59 4.91 28.27
CA ASP A 221 3.29 4.24 27.17
C ASP A 221 2.47 4.28 25.87
N THR A 222 1.13 4.28 25.96
CA THR A 222 0.25 4.56 24.81
C THR A 222 0.47 5.98 24.29
N ALA A 223 0.49 6.97 25.19
CA ALA A 223 0.74 8.36 24.84
C ALA A 223 2.13 8.55 24.20
N LYS A 224 3.17 7.87 24.71
CA LYS A 224 4.51 7.85 24.08
C LYS A 224 4.46 7.29 22.67
N ALA A 225 3.79 6.16 22.46
CA ALA A 225 3.68 5.57 21.13
C ALA A 225 3.01 6.53 20.13
N VAL A 226 1.91 7.16 20.53
CA VAL A 226 1.20 8.15 19.71
C VAL A 226 2.08 9.37 19.44
N ALA A 227 2.71 9.95 20.48
CA ALA A 227 3.55 11.14 20.34
C ALA A 227 4.73 10.88 19.40
N VAL A 228 5.42 9.75 19.56
CA VAL A 228 6.55 9.38 18.69
C VAL A 228 6.08 9.15 17.26
N THR A 229 4.97 8.46 17.03
CA THR A 229 4.41 8.30 15.68
C THR A 229 4.06 9.65 15.04
N VAL A 230 3.39 10.56 15.77
CA VAL A 230 3.04 11.88 15.24
C VAL A 230 4.29 12.69 14.87
N ILE A 231 5.31 12.70 15.74
CA ILE A 231 6.56 13.42 15.52
C ILE A 231 7.31 12.85 14.31
N LEU A 232 7.44 11.53 14.22
CA LEU A 232 8.13 10.87 13.11
C LEU A 232 7.36 10.98 11.78
N SER A 233 6.06 11.25 11.83
CA SER A 233 5.21 11.41 10.64
C SER A 233 4.82 12.86 10.34
N LEU A 234 5.45 13.86 10.97
CA LEU A 234 5.18 15.28 10.67
C LEU A 234 5.38 15.61 9.19
N GLN A 235 6.29 14.89 8.53
CA GLN A 235 6.54 15.05 7.10
C GLN A 235 5.35 14.61 6.22
N VAL A 236 4.44 13.75 6.68
CA VAL A 236 3.14 13.53 6.00
C VAL A 236 2.07 14.49 6.51
N LEU A 237 2.01 14.67 7.83
CA LEU A 237 0.87 15.31 8.49
C LEU A 237 0.82 16.83 8.26
N LEU A 238 1.96 17.53 8.32
CA LEU A 238 2.00 18.99 8.15
C LEU A 238 1.67 19.44 6.72
N PRO A 239 2.22 18.82 5.64
CA PRO A 239 1.80 19.14 4.28
C PRO A 239 0.32 18.86 4.05
N LEU A 240 -0.19 17.72 4.52
CA LEU A 240 -1.61 17.39 4.39
C LEU A 240 -2.49 18.43 5.09
N LEU A 241 -2.12 18.85 6.30
CA LEU A 241 -2.83 19.88 7.05
C LEU A 241 -2.78 21.23 6.35
N LEU A 242 -1.60 21.66 5.87
CA LEU A 242 -1.44 22.90 5.12
C LEU A 242 -2.35 22.91 3.89
N ILE A 243 -2.19 21.91 3.02
CA ILE A 243 -2.89 21.86 1.73
C ILE A 243 -4.40 21.77 1.95
N SER A 244 -4.85 20.95 2.89
CA SER A 244 -6.29 20.76 3.18
C SER A 244 -6.94 21.99 3.81
N LYS A 245 -6.20 22.79 4.59
CA LYS A 245 -6.73 24.03 5.18
C LYS A 245 -6.80 25.19 4.18
N THR A 246 -5.82 25.29 3.28
CA THR A 246 -5.71 26.46 2.38
C THR A 246 -6.30 26.22 1.00
N ASN A 247 -6.56 24.97 0.61
CA ASN A 247 -7.08 24.62 -0.70
C ASN A 247 -8.30 23.71 -0.58
N LEU A 248 -9.26 23.90 -1.47
CA LEU A 248 -10.37 22.97 -1.62
C LEU A 248 -9.90 21.77 -2.45
N LEU A 249 -9.69 20.62 -1.81
CA LEU A 249 -9.26 19.40 -2.49
C LEU A 249 -10.43 18.61 -3.06
N HIS A 250 -10.27 18.16 -4.31
CA HIS A 250 -11.09 17.10 -4.88
C HIS A 250 -10.56 15.75 -4.41
N MET A 251 -11.36 15.07 -3.60
CA MET A 251 -11.08 13.72 -3.15
C MET A 251 -11.42 12.70 -4.24
N PRO A 252 -10.82 11.49 -4.20
CA PRO A 252 -11.19 10.40 -5.09
C PRO A 252 -12.69 10.13 -5.11
N GLN A 253 -13.16 9.52 -6.21
CA GLN A 253 -14.57 9.24 -6.42
C GLN A 253 -15.17 8.40 -5.28
N ARG A 254 -16.42 8.70 -4.90
CA ARG A 254 -17.18 7.83 -3.99
C ARG A 254 -17.38 6.47 -4.63
N MET A 255 -17.12 5.41 -3.87
CA MET A 255 -17.26 4.04 -4.32
C MET A 255 -18.54 3.42 -3.74
N SER A 256 -19.17 2.52 -4.50
CA SER A 256 -20.28 1.71 -3.97
C SER A 256 -19.72 0.74 -2.94
N LEU A 257 -20.21 0.83 -1.70
CA LEU A 257 -19.73 -0.01 -0.60
C LEU A 257 -20.08 -1.48 -0.87
N ILE A 258 -21.32 -1.75 -1.28
CA ILE A 258 -21.79 -3.10 -1.58
C ILE A 258 -21.07 -3.73 -2.79
N ALA A 259 -20.74 -2.93 -3.81
CA ALA A 259 -20.02 -3.43 -4.99
C ALA A 259 -18.55 -3.78 -4.66
N ASN A 260 -17.98 -3.11 -3.65
CA ASN A 260 -16.59 -3.29 -3.22
C ASN A 260 -16.45 -4.10 -1.92
N ALA A 261 -17.55 -4.70 -1.45
CA ALA A 261 -17.54 -5.64 -0.33
C ALA A 261 -17.09 -7.03 -0.79
N LEU A 262 -16.52 -7.78 0.15
CA LEU A 262 -16.08 -9.14 -0.04
C LEU A 262 -17.27 -10.02 -0.48
N HIS A 263 -17.09 -10.76 -1.56
CA HIS A 263 -18.08 -11.71 -2.06
C HIS A 263 -17.45 -13.07 -2.29
N LEU A 264 -18.26 -14.12 -2.26
CA LEU A 264 -17.77 -15.47 -2.55
C LEU A 264 -17.41 -15.58 -4.02
N ALA A 265 -16.35 -16.33 -4.31
CA ALA A 265 -15.96 -16.51 -5.70
C ALA A 265 -17.05 -17.23 -6.48
N GLN A 266 -17.18 -16.79 -7.73
CA GLN A 266 -17.92 -17.50 -8.75
C GLN A 266 -17.03 -18.63 -9.29
N PRO A 267 -17.60 -19.80 -9.63
CA PRO A 267 -16.83 -20.89 -10.22
C PRO A 267 -16.20 -20.41 -11.52
N SER A 268 -14.88 -20.51 -11.64
CA SER A 268 -14.15 -20.25 -12.88
C SER A 268 -13.22 -21.43 -13.18
N ARG A 269 -12.77 -21.61 -14.43
CA ARG A 269 -11.84 -22.69 -14.80
C ARG A 269 -10.46 -22.15 -15.13
N SER A 270 -9.44 -22.88 -14.71
CA SER A 270 -8.04 -22.62 -15.04
C SER A 270 -7.80 -22.80 -16.52
N ILE A 271 -7.31 -21.77 -17.20
CA ILE A 271 -6.88 -21.87 -18.61
C ILE A 271 -5.70 -22.86 -18.74
N LYS A 272 -4.84 -22.97 -17.72
CA LYS A 272 -3.64 -23.82 -17.76
C LYS A 272 -3.90 -25.28 -17.37
N THR A 273 -4.91 -25.55 -16.54
CA THR A 273 -5.08 -26.87 -15.90
C THR A 273 -6.51 -27.42 -15.96
N GLY A 274 -7.49 -26.68 -16.51
CA GLY A 274 -8.91 -27.09 -16.57
C GLY A 274 -9.66 -27.12 -15.23
N LEU A 275 -8.93 -27.19 -14.10
CA LEU A 275 -9.48 -27.22 -12.73
C LEU A 275 -10.31 -25.98 -12.38
N LEU A 276 -11.31 -26.15 -11.51
CA LEU A 276 -12.06 -25.04 -10.91
C LEU A 276 -11.08 -24.13 -10.13
N ILE A 277 -10.89 -22.91 -10.62
CA ILE A 277 -10.20 -21.84 -9.89
C ILE A 277 -11.25 -21.08 -9.09
N ASP A 278 -10.99 -21.05 -7.80
CA ASP A 278 -11.73 -20.30 -6.81
C ASP A 278 -10.78 -19.23 -6.29
N SER A 279 -10.76 -18.06 -6.92
CA SER A 279 -9.77 -17.01 -6.62
C SER A 279 -9.98 -16.45 -5.21
N ASN A 280 -8.89 -16.18 -4.49
CA ASN A 280 -8.93 -15.39 -3.25
C ASN A 280 -8.18 -14.08 -3.47
N THR A 281 -8.91 -13.05 -3.85
CA THR A 281 -8.36 -11.72 -4.14
C THR A 281 -8.74 -10.74 -3.02
N ARG A 282 -8.53 -9.43 -3.24
CA ARG A 282 -8.89 -8.40 -2.26
C ARG A 282 -10.37 -8.45 -1.87
N ASP A 283 -11.25 -8.75 -2.81
CA ASP A 283 -12.70 -8.62 -2.73
C ASP A 283 -13.44 -9.94 -3.06
N ILE A 284 -12.69 -11.01 -3.35
CA ILE A 284 -13.23 -12.34 -3.60
C ILE A 284 -12.70 -13.30 -2.54
N LEU A 285 -13.60 -13.94 -1.79
CA LEU A 285 -13.28 -15.02 -0.86
C LEU A 285 -13.50 -16.37 -1.54
N SER A 286 -12.45 -17.18 -1.58
CA SER A 286 -12.56 -18.56 -2.04
C SER A 286 -13.44 -19.39 -1.10
N ARG A 287 -14.31 -20.23 -1.65
CA ARG A 287 -15.11 -21.24 -0.93
C ARG A 287 -14.24 -22.19 -0.11
N TRP A 288 -13.09 -22.61 -0.64
CA TRP A 288 -12.14 -23.43 0.11
C TRP A 288 -11.52 -22.69 1.30
N VAL A 289 -11.25 -21.39 1.14
CA VAL A 289 -10.74 -20.56 2.24
C VAL A 289 -11.85 -20.27 3.26
N LEU A 290 -13.09 -20.07 2.81
CA LEU A 290 -14.25 -19.99 3.70
C LEU A 290 -14.39 -21.29 4.51
N LEU A 291 -14.35 -22.46 3.86
CA LEU A 291 -14.41 -23.75 4.54
C LEU A 291 -13.28 -23.88 5.56
N PHE A 292 -12.05 -23.51 5.20
CA PHE A 292 -10.93 -23.50 6.13
C PHE A 292 -11.18 -22.61 7.36
N PHE A 293 -11.76 -21.42 7.17
CA PHE A 293 -12.13 -20.54 8.28
C PHE A 293 -13.31 -21.04 9.11
N LEU A 294 -14.28 -21.74 8.50
CA LEU A 294 -15.37 -22.40 9.22
C LEU A 294 -14.86 -23.57 10.07
N LEU A 295 -13.94 -24.38 9.54
CA LEU A 295 -13.25 -25.42 10.30
C LEU A 295 -12.45 -24.84 11.46
N GLN A 296 -11.77 -23.71 11.23
CA GLN A 296 -11.09 -22.98 12.30
C GLN A 296 -12.08 -22.46 13.36
N ALA A 297 -13.24 -21.94 12.95
CA ALA A 297 -14.29 -21.51 13.87
C ALA A 297 -14.78 -22.68 14.75
N ALA A 298 -15.06 -23.83 14.14
CA ALA A 298 -15.46 -25.05 14.84
C ALA A 298 -14.37 -25.51 15.83
N ALA A 299 -13.11 -25.56 15.39
CA ALA A 299 -11.98 -25.92 16.25
C ALA A 299 -11.85 -24.96 17.44
N ALA A 300 -11.95 -23.66 17.22
CA ALA A 300 -11.86 -22.66 18.30
C ALA A 300 -13.02 -22.80 19.31
N VAL A 301 -14.22 -23.14 18.87
CA VAL A 301 -15.38 -23.40 19.74
C VAL A 301 -15.23 -24.70 20.52
N ILE A 302 -14.74 -25.78 19.90
CA ILE A 302 -14.46 -27.06 20.56
C ILE A 302 -13.38 -26.86 21.64
N LEU A 303 -12.31 -26.13 21.30
CA LEU A 303 -11.16 -25.89 22.18
C LEU A 303 -11.35 -24.72 23.16
N ARG A 304 -12.54 -24.10 23.22
CA ARG A 304 -12.80 -22.86 23.97
C ARG A 304 -12.37 -22.88 25.43
N LYS A 305 -12.52 -24.01 26.12
CA LYS A 305 -12.17 -24.16 27.53
C LYS A 305 -10.65 -24.11 27.74
N LYS A 306 -9.88 -24.63 26.78
CA LYS A 306 -8.41 -24.71 26.83
C LYS A 306 -7.71 -23.52 26.16
N GLN A 307 -8.34 -22.92 25.15
CA GLN A 307 -7.73 -21.90 24.29
C GLN A 307 -8.59 -20.63 24.16
N LYS A 308 -8.82 -19.93 25.27
CA LYS A 308 -9.61 -18.67 25.29
C LYS A 308 -9.08 -17.61 24.33
N PHE A 309 -7.76 -17.49 24.20
CA PHE A 309 -7.12 -16.56 23.27
C PHE A 309 -7.45 -16.91 21.80
N ASN A 310 -7.36 -18.19 21.42
CA ASN A 310 -7.70 -18.67 20.07
C ASN A 310 -9.17 -18.37 19.73
N LEU A 311 -10.09 -18.60 20.69
CA LEU A 311 -11.48 -18.24 20.52
C LEU A 311 -11.67 -16.74 20.28
N ALA A 312 -11.01 -15.89 21.07
CA ALA A 312 -11.15 -14.44 20.96
C ALA A 312 -10.64 -13.91 19.61
N ILE A 313 -9.44 -14.33 19.16
CA ILE A 313 -8.89 -13.88 17.87
C ILE A 313 -9.70 -14.43 16.69
N THR A 314 -10.22 -15.65 16.79
CA THR A 314 -11.05 -16.25 15.76
C THR A 314 -12.40 -15.55 15.66
N ALA A 315 -13.08 -15.31 16.79
CA ALA A 315 -14.34 -14.57 16.82
C ALA A 315 -14.19 -13.16 16.26
N TYR A 316 -13.10 -12.45 16.62
CA TYR A 316 -12.85 -11.11 16.11
C TYR A 316 -12.52 -11.11 14.61
N GLY A 317 -11.71 -12.07 14.15
CA GLY A 317 -11.43 -12.26 12.73
C GLY A 317 -12.68 -12.56 11.91
N LEU A 318 -13.59 -13.41 12.43
CA LEU A 318 -14.86 -13.73 11.79
C LEU A 318 -15.81 -12.52 11.76
N LEU A 319 -15.88 -11.73 12.83
CA LEU A 319 -16.65 -10.48 12.86
C LEU A 319 -16.18 -9.53 11.76
N LEU A 320 -14.86 -9.32 11.65
CA LEU A 320 -14.29 -8.47 10.61
C LEU A 320 -14.50 -9.03 9.21
N LEU A 321 -14.43 -10.35 9.05
CA LEU A 321 -14.73 -11.02 7.78
C LEU A 321 -16.20 -10.80 7.38
N PHE A 322 -17.13 -10.94 8.32
CA PHE A 322 -18.55 -10.67 8.13
C PHE A 322 -18.79 -9.21 7.70
N ILE A 323 -18.26 -8.23 8.47
CA ILE A 323 -18.37 -6.80 8.15
C ILE A 323 -17.77 -6.50 6.78
N SER A 324 -16.66 -7.14 6.42
CA SER A 324 -16.02 -6.93 5.12
C SER A 324 -16.88 -7.39 3.93
N SER A 325 -17.88 -8.25 4.17
CA SER A 325 -18.62 -8.98 3.14
C SER A 325 -19.95 -8.35 2.74
N LYS A 326 -20.50 -8.81 1.62
CA LYS A 326 -21.86 -8.47 1.16
C LYS A 326 -22.97 -8.94 2.12
N LEU A 327 -22.67 -9.82 3.08
CA LEU A 327 -23.62 -10.22 4.12
C LEU A 327 -23.89 -9.10 5.12
N PHE A 328 -22.94 -8.19 5.31
CA PHE A 328 -23.16 -6.98 6.09
C PHE A 328 -24.03 -6.01 5.29
N PRO A 329 -25.04 -5.36 5.89
CA PRO A 329 -26.04 -4.54 5.17
C PRO A 329 -25.47 -3.17 4.73
N TRP A 330 -24.45 -3.17 3.87
CA TRP A 330 -23.76 -1.98 3.38
C TRP A 330 -24.66 -0.98 2.66
N GLN A 331 -25.81 -1.43 2.15
CA GLN A 331 -26.82 -0.56 1.54
C GLN A 331 -27.33 0.51 2.52
N LEU A 332 -27.47 0.18 3.81
CA LEU A 332 -27.89 1.11 4.87
C LEU A 332 -26.86 2.22 5.13
N PHE A 333 -25.60 2.00 4.73
CA PHE A 333 -24.48 2.90 5.00
C PHE A 333 -23.97 3.62 3.75
N GLN A 334 -24.62 3.45 2.59
CA GLN A 334 -24.18 3.98 1.30
C GLN A 334 -24.16 5.52 1.23
N THR A 335 -24.99 6.20 2.03
CA THR A 335 -25.05 7.67 2.12
C THR A 335 -24.15 8.26 3.21
N SER A 336 -23.56 7.41 4.06
CA SER A 336 -22.72 7.84 5.18
C SER A 336 -21.33 8.30 4.73
N PHE A 337 -20.59 8.93 5.66
CA PHE A 337 -19.17 9.30 5.48
C PHE A 337 -18.31 8.09 5.06
N LEU A 338 -18.71 6.86 5.42
CA LEU A 338 -18.00 5.63 5.09
C LEU A 338 -17.87 5.40 3.57
N SER A 339 -18.86 5.82 2.77
CA SER A 339 -18.80 5.67 1.30
C SER A 339 -17.70 6.51 0.65
N LYS A 340 -17.31 7.62 1.31
CA LYS A 340 -16.28 8.54 0.83
C LYS A 340 -14.87 8.13 1.30
N ASP A 341 -14.75 7.70 2.56
CA ASP A 341 -13.44 7.54 3.21
C ASP A 341 -13.02 6.05 3.33
N LEU A 342 -13.94 5.13 3.63
CA LEU A 342 -13.64 3.69 3.67
C LEU A 342 -13.50 3.12 2.25
N GLN A 343 -14.43 3.50 1.36
CA GLN A 343 -14.58 3.14 -0.07
C GLN A 343 -14.69 1.63 -0.40
N PHE A 344 -13.92 0.78 0.26
CA PHE A 344 -13.81 -0.66 0.01
C PHE A 344 -13.91 -1.43 1.33
N PRO A 345 -15.10 -1.90 1.74
CA PRO A 345 -15.26 -2.75 2.92
C PRO A 345 -14.33 -3.97 2.96
N SER A 346 -14.04 -4.53 1.79
CA SER A 346 -13.08 -5.62 1.59
C SER A 346 -11.66 -5.32 2.12
N ARG A 347 -11.29 -4.06 2.40
CA ARG A 347 -10.03 -3.72 3.09
C ARG A 347 -9.90 -4.35 4.47
N LEU A 348 -11.02 -4.61 5.17
CA LEU A 348 -11.02 -5.27 6.47
C LEU A 348 -10.48 -6.72 6.41
N VAL A 349 -10.40 -7.32 5.23
CA VAL A 349 -9.71 -8.61 5.02
C VAL A 349 -8.23 -8.54 5.39
N SER A 350 -7.58 -7.37 5.22
CA SER A 350 -6.17 -7.18 5.61
C SER A 350 -5.91 -7.40 7.10
N ILE A 351 -6.96 -7.30 7.93
CA ILE A 351 -6.91 -7.55 9.37
C ILE A 351 -7.62 -8.86 9.78
N ALA A 352 -8.69 -9.26 9.07
CA ALA A 352 -9.40 -10.51 9.35
C ALA A 352 -8.54 -11.75 9.09
N TYR A 353 -7.86 -11.82 7.93
CA TYR A 353 -7.05 -12.99 7.55
C TYR A 353 -5.89 -13.29 8.50
N PRO A 354 -5.04 -12.34 8.91
CA PRO A 354 -3.95 -12.67 9.84
C PRO A 354 -4.48 -13.13 11.20
N LEU A 355 -5.61 -12.60 11.71
CA LEU A 355 -6.26 -13.09 12.94
C LEU A 355 -6.74 -14.54 12.81
N LEU A 356 -7.47 -14.84 11.73
CA LEU A 356 -8.01 -16.18 11.47
C LEU A 356 -6.90 -17.20 11.24
N LEU A 357 -5.83 -16.84 10.54
CA LEU A 357 -4.68 -17.71 10.32
C LEU A 357 -3.85 -17.92 11.59
N LEU A 358 -3.74 -16.91 12.46
CA LEU A 358 -3.09 -17.09 13.76
C LEU A 358 -3.87 -18.11 14.60
N GLY A 359 -5.20 -17.99 14.62
CA GLY A 359 -6.07 -18.98 15.25
C GLY A 359 -5.92 -20.37 14.62
N ALA A 360 -5.92 -20.46 13.29
CA ALA A 360 -5.74 -21.72 12.57
C ALA A 360 -4.43 -22.41 12.90
N GLY A 361 -3.34 -21.65 13.02
CA GLY A 361 -2.04 -22.18 13.46
C GLY A 361 -2.06 -22.73 14.89
N ILE A 362 -2.73 -22.04 15.82
CA ILE A 362 -2.87 -22.49 17.22
C ILE A 362 -3.74 -23.76 17.30
N SER A 363 -4.84 -23.82 16.55
CA SER A 363 -5.69 -25.01 16.47
C SER A 363 -4.94 -26.20 15.86
N ALA A 364 -4.24 -25.98 14.73
CA ALA A 364 -3.48 -27.03 14.05
C ALA A 364 -2.36 -27.58 14.94
N GLU A 365 -1.62 -26.71 15.63
CA GLU A 365 -0.62 -27.11 16.62
C GLU A 365 -1.21 -28.04 17.67
N TYR A 366 -2.33 -27.61 18.29
CA TYR A 366 -2.96 -28.35 19.37
C TYR A 366 -3.53 -29.69 18.89
N LEU A 367 -4.27 -29.71 17.79
CA LEU A 367 -4.92 -30.93 17.29
C LEU A 367 -3.89 -31.99 16.85
N ILE A 368 -2.80 -31.57 16.19
CA ILE A 368 -1.73 -32.49 15.78
C ILE A 368 -0.95 -32.99 17.00
N ALA A 369 -0.69 -32.13 17.99
CA ALA A 369 -0.07 -32.56 19.24
C ALA A 369 -0.97 -33.55 20.01
N TRP A 370 -2.28 -33.26 20.08
CA TRP A 370 -3.27 -34.10 20.75
C TRP A 370 -3.36 -35.48 20.10
N ALA A 371 -3.47 -35.56 18.77
CA ALA A 371 -3.52 -36.82 18.04
C ALA A 371 -2.26 -37.66 18.30
N LYS A 372 -1.08 -37.02 18.28
CA LYS A 372 0.18 -37.69 18.63
C LYS A 372 0.20 -38.21 20.07
N GLN A 373 -0.35 -37.45 21.03
CA GLN A 373 -0.37 -37.82 22.44
C GLN A 373 -1.35 -38.96 22.77
N HIS A 374 -2.35 -39.19 21.92
CA HIS A 374 -3.37 -40.23 22.09
C HIS A 374 -3.15 -41.39 21.10
N ASP A 375 -1.97 -41.48 20.48
CA ASP A 375 -1.59 -42.52 19.52
C ASP A 375 -2.53 -42.64 18.29
N GLU A 376 -3.22 -41.55 17.94
CA GLU A 376 -4.13 -41.44 16.79
C GLU A 376 -3.36 -41.11 15.49
N ALA A 377 -2.50 -42.04 15.07
CA ALA A 377 -1.58 -41.83 13.94
C ALA A 377 -2.28 -41.48 12.62
N MET A 378 -3.44 -42.10 12.33
CA MET A 378 -4.22 -41.83 11.12
C MET A 378 -4.77 -40.40 11.12
N LEU A 379 -5.36 -39.95 12.24
CA LEU A 379 -5.83 -38.59 12.39
C LEU A 379 -4.68 -37.58 12.27
N GLN A 380 -3.53 -37.87 12.90
CA GLN A 380 -2.35 -37.03 12.79
C GLN A 380 -1.90 -36.89 11.33
N LEU A 381 -1.80 -38.01 10.59
CA LEU A 381 -1.45 -38.02 9.17
C LEU A 381 -2.45 -37.21 8.34
N LEU A 382 -3.75 -37.41 8.54
CA LEU A 382 -4.80 -36.67 7.82
C LEU A 382 -4.74 -35.17 8.08
N LEU A 383 -4.51 -34.73 9.33
CA LEU A 383 -4.35 -33.32 9.66
C LEU A 383 -3.13 -32.69 8.99
N VAL A 384 -1.99 -33.38 9.02
CA VAL A 384 -0.74 -32.94 8.38
C VAL A 384 -0.91 -32.88 6.86
N ALA A 385 -1.42 -33.95 6.24
CA ALA A 385 -1.64 -34.04 4.81
C ALA A 385 -2.63 -32.97 4.33
N SER A 386 -3.72 -32.73 5.08
CA SER A 386 -4.70 -31.69 4.77
C SER A 386 -4.08 -30.30 4.79
N LEU A 387 -3.23 -30.00 5.78
CA LEU A 387 -2.55 -28.70 5.87
C LEU A 387 -1.56 -28.50 4.71
N ILE A 388 -0.78 -29.53 4.36
CA ILE A 388 0.16 -29.51 3.23
C ILE A 388 -0.61 -29.34 1.91
N PHE A 389 -1.64 -30.17 1.69
CA PHE A 389 -2.46 -30.11 0.48
C PHE A 389 -3.13 -28.75 0.32
N PHE A 390 -3.73 -28.23 1.39
CA PHE A 390 -4.34 -26.91 1.37
C PHE A 390 -3.29 -25.84 1.03
N THR A 391 -2.13 -25.83 1.70
CA THR A 391 -1.03 -24.89 1.40
C THR A 391 -0.59 -24.96 -0.07
N GLY A 392 -0.34 -26.17 -0.59
CA GLY A 392 0.05 -26.36 -1.99
C GLY A 392 -1.02 -25.91 -2.99
N SER A 393 -2.30 -26.15 -2.69
CA SER A 393 -3.43 -25.68 -3.50
C SER A 393 -3.47 -24.15 -3.58
N ARG A 394 -3.17 -23.47 -2.47
CA ARG A 394 -3.12 -22.01 -2.38
C ARG A 394 -1.98 -21.42 -3.20
N VAL A 395 -0.78 -22.01 -3.09
CA VAL A 395 0.40 -21.65 -3.90
C VAL A 395 0.09 -21.80 -5.38
N LYS A 396 -0.45 -22.95 -5.81
CA LYS A 396 -0.82 -23.21 -7.20
C LYS A 396 -1.83 -22.20 -7.74
N MET A 397 -2.81 -21.81 -6.94
CA MET A 397 -3.84 -20.87 -7.35
C MET A 397 -3.27 -19.45 -7.57
N VAL A 398 -2.45 -18.95 -6.66
CA VAL A 398 -1.80 -17.64 -6.83
C VAL A 398 -0.81 -17.66 -7.98
N ASN A 399 -0.04 -18.74 -8.16
CA ASN A 399 0.83 -18.91 -9.32
C ASN A 399 0.05 -18.85 -10.64
N ASN A 400 -1.11 -19.52 -10.72
CA ASN A 400 -1.96 -19.46 -11.93
C ASN A 400 -2.47 -18.03 -12.19
N GLN A 401 -2.84 -17.30 -11.14
CA GLN A 401 -3.31 -15.92 -11.27
C GLN A 401 -2.19 -14.96 -11.69
N ILE A 402 -1.01 -15.08 -11.08
CA ILE A 402 0.19 -14.31 -11.47
C ILE A 402 0.53 -14.60 -12.93
N TYR A 403 0.62 -15.88 -13.31
CA TYR A 403 0.93 -16.29 -14.67
C TYR A 403 -0.07 -15.74 -15.68
N SER A 404 -1.37 -15.77 -15.37
CA SER A 404 -2.39 -15.21 -16.24
C SER A 404 -2.22 -13.69 -16.41
N ASN A 405 -2.09 -12.95 -15.30
CA ASN A 405 -1.94 -11.50 -15.35
C ASN A 405 -0.62 -11.08 -16.01
N SER A 406 0.46 -11.81 -15.77
CA SER A 406 1.77 -11.53 -16.36
C SER A 406 1.84 -11.94 -17.83
N GLY A 407 1.12 -12.99 -18.26
CA GLY A 407 0.98 -13.31 -19.68
C GLY A 407 0.33 -12.17 -20.47
N TRP A 408 -0.72 -11.56 -19.91
CA TRP A 408 -1.38 -10.40 -20.51
C TRP A 408 -0.60 -9.08 -20.33
N GLY A 409 0.27 -8.97 -19.31
CA GLY A 409 0.93 -7.73 -18.92
C GLY A 409 0.03 -6.76 -18.15
N TYR A 410 -1.20 -7.17 -17.83
CA TYR A 410 -2.16 -6.36 -17.08
C TYR A 410 -3.21 -7.26 -16.43
N MET A 411 -3.96 -6.67 -15.50
CA MET A 411 -5.07 -7.34 -14.87
C MET A 411 -6.40 -7.21 -15.60
N PRO A 412 -7.33 -8.17 -15.39
CA PRO A 412 -8.71 -8.03 -15.84
C PRO A 412 -9.31 -6.68 -15.45
N GLY A 413 -9.93 -6.00 -16.42
CA GLY A 413 -10.59 -4.71 -16.24
C GLY A 413 -9.70 -3.48 -16.46
N VAL A 414 -8.37 -3.61 -16.49
CA VAL A 414 -7.47 -2.47 -16.72
C VAL A 414 -7.69 -1.85 -18.10
N LYS A 415 -7.89 -2.67 -19.14
CA LYS A 415 -8.21 -2.21 -20.50
C LYS A 415 -9.48 -1.35 -20.60
N LYS A 416 -10.40 -1.48 -19.64
CA LYS A 416 -11.68 -0.74 -19.62
C LYS A 416 -11.65 0.47 -18.69
N SER A 417 -10.47 0.82 -18.16
CA SER A 417 -10.32 1.91 -17.19
C SER A 417 -10.38 3.28 -17.86
N HIS A 418 -11.35 4.11 -17.47
CA HIS A 418 -11.41 5.52 -17.89
C HIS A 418 -10.51 6.46 -17.07
N THR A 419 -9.59 5.91 -16.27
CA THR A 419 -8.74 6.70 -15.37
C THR A 419 -7.28 6.76 -15.81
N THR A 420 -6.92 5.93 -16.79
CA THR A 420 -5.57 5.72 -17.28
C THR A 420 -5.65 5.46 -18.78
N PHE A 421 -4.68 5.97 -19.54
CA PHE A 421 -4.42 5.55 -20.91
C PHE A 421 -3.15 4.69 -20.93
N LEU A 422 -3.22 3.59 -21.68
CA LEU A 422 -2.11 2.70 -21.99
C LEU A 422 -1.95 2.76 -23.50
N GLY A 423 -1.03 3.59 -23.98
CA GLY A 423 -1.01 3.99 -25.39
C GLY A 423 -2.09 5.02 -25.73
N GLU A 424 -2.47 5.10 -27.00
CA GLU A 424 -3.52 5.99 -27.51
C GLU A 424 -4.91 5.44 -27.14
N ASP A 425 -5.56 6.05 -26.14
CA ASP A 425 -6.91 5.69 -25.65
C ASP A 425 -7.12 4.20 -25.25
N ASN A 426 -6.06 3.53 -24.78
CA ASN A 426 -6.06 2.09 -24.48
C ASN A 426 -6.26 1.19 -25.71
N ASP A 427 -5.71 1.59 -26.87
CA ASP A 427 -5.63 0.72 -28.05
C ASP A 427 -4.93 -0.61 -27.69
N PRO A 428 -5.58 -1.78 -27.95
CA PRO A 428 -4.98 -3.10 -27.78
C PRO A 428 -3.59 -3.28 -28.39
N ASP A 429 -3.29 -2.61 -29.49
CA ASP A 429 -2.03 -2.75 -30.23
C ASP A 429 -0.88 -1.98 -29.54
N ASP A 430 -1.18 -0.92 -28.80
CA ASP A 430 -0.20 -0.11 -28.08
C ASP A 430 0.25 -0.73 -26.74
N PHE A 431 -0.44 -1.75 -26.25
CA PHE A 431 -0.05 -2.41 -25.00
C PHE A 431 1.33 -3.04 -25.09
N GLU A 432 1.74 -3.53 -26.26
CA GLU A 432 3.09 -4.06 -26.44
C GLU A 432 4.14 -2.94 -26.35
N ILE A 433 3.82 -1.73 -26.81
CA ILE A 433 4.68 -0.54 -26.65
C ILE A 433 4.84 -0.22 -25.16
N VAL A 434 3.74 -0.19 -24.40
CA VAL A 434 3.77 0.01 -22.95
C VAL A 434 4.59 -1.08 -22.25
N GLN A 435 4.46 -2.34 -22.66
CA GLN A 435 5.26 -3.44 -22.10
C GLN A 435 6.74 -3.27 -22.43
N ASN A 436 7.10 -3.01 -23.68
CA ASN A 436 8.48 -2.83 -24.12
C ASN A 436 9.17 -1.67 -23.37
N THR A 437 8.47 -0.55 -23.21
CA THR A 437 9.01 0.60 -22.45
C THR A 437 9.26 0.27 -20.97
N SER A 438 8.55 -0.70 -20.39
CA SER A 438 8.75 -1.13 -19.00
C SER A 438 10.09 -1.82 -18.73
N HIS A 439 10.77 -2.30 -19.78
CA HIS A 439 12.09 -2.95 -19.72
C HIS A 439 13.26 -2.00 -19.98
N THR A 440 12.98 -0.82 -20.53
CA THR A 440 14.00 0.18 -20.81
C THR A 440 14.68 0.68 -19.53
N ASP A 441 15.90 1.18 -19.67
CA ASP A 441 16.64 1.87 -18.61
C ASP A 441 16.27 3.35 -18.48
N HIS A 442 15.26 3.78 -19.25
CA HIS A 442 14.68 5.11 -19.25
C HIS A 442 13.22 5.04 -18.77
N PRO A 443 12.97 4.97 -17.45
CA PRO A 443 11.63 4.73 -16.90
C PRO A 443 10.60 5.81 -17.29
N GLY A 444 11.05 6.98 -17.75
CA GLY A 444 10.21 8.03 -18.29
C GLY A 444 9.44 7.64 -19.56
N TYR A 445 9.96 6.75 -20.41
CA TYR A 445 9.24 6.29 -21.60
C TYR A 445 7.97 5.54 -21.22
N PHE A 446 8.04 4.66 -20.22
CA PHE A 446 6.85 3.99 -19.70
C PHE A 446 5.82 4.98 -19.15
N ILE A 447 6.26 6.01 -18.41
CA ILE A 447 5.35 7.03 -17.85
C ILE A 447 4.71 7.88 -18.94
N PHE A 448 5.39 8.07 -20.06
CA PHE A 448 4.88 8.77 -21.23
C PHE A 448 3.80 7.95 -21.94
N GLU A 449 4.00 6.64 -22.12
CA GLU A 449 3.01 5.76 -22.78
C GLU A 449 1.84 5.38 -21.86
N ALA A 450 2.09 5.25 -20.55
CA ALA A 450 1.09 4.89 -19.55
C ALA A 450 0.67 6.11 -18.72
N GLN A 451 -0.32 6.87 -19.19
CA GLN A 451 -0.69 8.16 -18.63
C GLN A 451 -1.84 8.08 -17.63
N LYS A 452 -1.66 8.70 -16.46
CA LYS A 452 -2.78 8.95 -15.53
C LYS A 452 -3.57 10.18 -15.99
N ILE A 453 -4.85 10.01 -16.30
CA ILE A 453 -5.68 11.05 -16.92
C ILE A 453 -6.76 11.63 -15.98
N VAL A 454 -6.75 11.25 -14.71
CA VAL A 454 -7.69 11.77 -13.71
C VAL A 454 -6.98 12.49 -12.54
N PRO A 455 -7.62 13.53 -11.97
CA PRO A 455 -7.05 14.37 -10.94
C PRO A 455 -7.35 13.92 -9.49
N ASP A 456 -6.68 12.87 -9.03
CA ASP A 456 -6.71 12.50 -7.60
C ASP A 456 -6.02 13.57 -6.73
N TYR A 457 -6.64 13.95 -5.60
CA TYR A 457 -6.11 14.92 -4.62
C TYR A 457 -5.81 16.33 -5.17
N LEU A 458 -6.54 16.74 -6.21
CA LEU A 458 -6.29 18.01 -6.90
C LEU A 458 -6.99 19.19 -6.22
N ALA A 459 -6.32 20.35 -6.12
CA ALA A 459 -6.99 21.60 -5.78
C ALA A 459 -8.00 22.02 -6.86
N VAL A 460 -9.24 22.29 -6.45
CA VAL A 460 -10.33 22.76 -7.31
C VAL A 460 -10.83 24.13 -6.85
N LYS A 461 -11.27 24.94 -7.83
CA LYS A 461 -11.80 26.28 -7.55
C LYS A 461 -13.09 26.25 -6.73
N LYS A 462 -13.93 25.24 -6.95
CA LYS A 462 -15.21 25.03 -6.27
C LYS A 462 -15.60 23.56 -6.30
N LYS A 463 -16.50 23.15 -5.39
CA LYS A 463 -17.06 21.79 -5.37
C LYS A 463 -17.75 21.50 -6.71
N ALA A 464 -17.46 20.34 -7.29
CA ALA A 464 -18.03 19.88 -8.55
C ALA A 464 -18.07 18.35 -8.58
N THR A 465 -18.87 17.79 -9.49
CA THR A 465 -18.95 16.34 -9.69
C THR A 465 -17.65 15.80 -10.26
N THR A 466 -17.29 14.56 -9.92
CA THR A 466 -16.08 13.89 -10.42
C THR A 466 -16.01 13.91 -11.96
N LYS A 467 -17.12 13.67 -12.66
CA LYS A 467 -17.19 13.76 -14.13
C LYS A 467 -16.74 15.14 -14.66
N LYS A 468 -17.22 16.23 -14.06
CA LYS A 468 -16.86 17.60 -14.46
C LYS A 468 -15.40 17.91 -14.16
N VAL A 469 -14.89 17.44 -13.02
CA VAL A 469 -13.49 17.64 -12.62
C VAL A 469 -12.55 16.86 -13.53
N ASN A 470 -12.84 15.59 -13.81
CA ASN A 470 -12.07 14.76 -14.74
C ASN A 470 -12.02 15.37 -16.15
N TYR A 471 -13.17 15.78 -16.69
CA TYR A 471 -13.23 16.45 -18.00
C TYR A 471 -12.42 17.75 -18.03
N SER A 472 -12.56 18.59 -16.99
CA SER A 472 -11.79 19.83 -16.90
C SER A 472 -10.29 19.57 -16.77
N PHE A 473 -9.88 18.52 -16.08
CA PHE A 473 -8.46 18.14 -15.93
C PHE A 473 -7.88 17.65 -17.25
N PHE A 474 -8.58 16.73 -17.92
CA PHE A 474 -8.18 16.24 -19.23
C PHE A 474 -7.96 17.40 -20.21
N ASN A 475 -8.94 18.30 -20.35
CA ASN A 475 -8.85 19.42 -21.28
C ASN A 475 -7.84 20.51 -20.87
N SER A 476 -7.71 20.79 -19.57
CA SER A 476 -6.87 21.91 -19.11
C SER A 476 -5.42 21.52 -18.89
N VAL A 477 -5.16 20.25 -18.56
CA VAL A 477 -3.83 19.74 -18.19
C VAL A 477 -3.32 18.77 -19.24
N VAL A 478 -4.03 17.67 -19.50
CA VAL A 478 -3.55 16.59 -20.39
C VAL A 478 -3.46 17.06 -21.84
N TRP A 479 -4.60 17.44 -22.43
CA TRP A 479 -4.67 17.88 -23.82
C TRP A 479 -3.81 19.12 -24.10
N LYS A 480 -3.94 20.15 -23.26
CA LYS A 480 -3.18 21.41 -23.42
C LYS A 480 -1.69 21.27 -23.13
N ASN A 481 -1.23 20.14 -22.58
CA ASN A 481 0.20 19.91 -22.33
C ASN A 481 1.03 20.00 -23.62
N GLN A 482 0.48 19.51 -24.73
CA GLN A 482 1.14 19.49 -26.04
C GLN A 482 1.40 20.89 -26.60
N GLY A 483 0.62 21.90 -26.19
CA GLY A 483 0.72 23.28 -26.67
C GLY A 483 1.79 24.12 -25.96
N VAL A 484 2.53 23.56 -25.00
CA VAL A 484 3.58 24.27 -24.26
C VAL A 484 4.79 23.36 -24.07
N LYS A 485 5.99 23.92 -24.12
CA LYS A 485 7.19 23.21 -23.68
C LYS A 485 7.40 23.44 -22.19
N LYS A 486 7.59 22.35 -21.43
CA LYS A 486 7.88 22.40 -19.99
C LYS A 486 9.31 21.97 -19.73
N THR A 487 9.95 22.66 -18.81
CA THR A 487 11.30 22.36 -18.35
C THR A 487 11.36 22.57 -16.84
N VAL A 488 12.03 21.65 -16.17
CA VAL A 488 12.30 21.77 -14.75
C VAL A 488 13.55 22.63 -14.56
N ILE A 489 13.48 23.59 -13.64
CA ILE A 489 14.60 24.49 -13.31
C ILE A 489 14.88 24.45 -11.80
N SER A 490 16.03 25.00 -11.39
CA SER A 490 16.52 24.94 -10.00
C SER A 490 15.52 25.42 -8.96
N GLY A 491 15.54 24.78 -7.78
CA GLY A 491 14.65 25.09 -6.66
C GLY A 491 13.24 24.54 -6.83
N GLY A 492 13.09 23.39 -7.52
CA GLY A 492 11.81 22.72 -7.68
C GLY A 492 10.77 23.50 -8.50
N ARG A 493 11.22 24.32 -9.47
CA ARG A 493 10.35 25.21 -10.26
C ARG A 493 10.10 24.66 -11.65
N ILE A 494 8.92 24.97 -12.20
CA ILE A 494 8.53 24.56 -13.56
C ILE A 494 8.52 25.79 -14.47
N LYS A 495 9.34 25.79 -15.51
CA LYS A 495 9.36 26.79 -16.57
C LYS A 495 8.58 26.29 -17.78
N LEU A 496 7.58 27.07 -18.20
CA LEU A 496 6.79 26.85 -19.40
C LEU A 496 7.18 27.87 -20.47
N THR A 497 7.27 27.43 -21.72
CA THR A 497 7.49 28.32 -22.86
C THR A 497 6.51 28.00 -23.99
N TRP A 498 5.94 29.03 -24.61
CA TRP A 498 5.04 28.90 -25.75
C TRP A 498 5.17 30.12 -26.67
N THR A 499 4.75 29.97 -27.92
CA THR A 499 4.77 31.04 -28.92
C THR A 499 3.35 31.37 -29.35
N LYS A 500 3.03 32.66 -29.48
CA LYS A 500 1.72 33.15 -29.93
C LYS A 500 1.90 34.07 -31.13
N ARG A 501 1.09 33.88 -32.18
CA ARG A 501 1.10 34.76 -33.37
C ARG A 501 0.59 36.17 -33.07
N GLN A 502 -0.33 36.29 -32.12
CA GLN A 502 -0.89 37.57 -31.67
C GLN A 502 -1.03 37.55 -30.14
N ALA A 503 -0.95 38.73 -29.53
CA ALA A 503 -1.18 38.89 -28.11
C ALA A 503 -2.59 38.41 -27.72
N GLY A 504 -2.72 37.78 -26.56
CA GLY A 504 -4.01 37.24 -26.13
C GLY A 504 -3.92 36.30 -24.95
N LYS A 505 -5.07 35.76 -24.55
CA LYS A 505 -5.16 34.85 -23.39
C LYS A 505 -4.57 33.48 -23.73
N GLN A 506 -3.83 32.91 -22.79
CA GLN A 506 -3.34 31.53 -22.82
C GLN A 506 -3.65 30.87 -21.49
N GLN A 507 -4.28 29.71 -21.51
CA GLN A 507 -4.39 28.87 -20.33
C GLN A 507 -3.16 27.96 -20.25
N LEU A 508 -2.47 27.98 -19.11
CA LEU A 508 -1.28 27.16 -18.89
C LEU A 508 -1.70 25.81 -18.29
N PRO A 509 -1.16 24.68 -18.78
CA PRO A 509 -1.49 23.33 -18.31
C PRO A 509 -0.72 22.96 -17.03
N VAL A 510 -0.80 23.84 -16.03
CA VAL A 510 -0.26 23.65 -14.69
C VAL A 510 -1.32 24.02 -13.66
N VAL A 511 -1.21 23.46 -12.47
CA VAL A 511 -2.19 23.61 -11.40
C VAL A 511 -1.63 24.59 -10.37
N THR A 512 -2.46 25.54 -9.95
CA THR A 512 -2.06 26.54 -8.93
C THR A 512 -2.80 26.31 -7.62
N TYR A 513 -2.03 26.31 -6.53
CA TYR A 513 -2.48 26.24 -5.14
C TYR A 513 -2.42 27.64 -4.51
N ALA A 514 -2.97 27.81 -3.31
CA ALA A 514 -2.86 29.06 -2.54
C ALA A 514 -1.40 29.49 -2.33
N GLN A 515 -0.49 28.52 -2.21
CA GLN A 515 0.95 28.72 -2.05
C GLN A 515 1.70 28.93 -3.36
N SER A 516 1.04 28.79 -4.52
CA SER A 516 1.71 28.91 -5.80
C SER A 516 2.05 30.36 -6.13
N SER A 517 3.28 30.59 -6.58
CA SER A 517 3.71 31.86 -7.16
C SER A 517 4.00 31.67 -8.64
N LEU A 518 3.36 32.51 -9.47
CA LEU A 518 3.44 32.47 -10.92
C LEU A 518 4.06 33.75 -11.44
N THR A 519 5.12 33.63 -12.24
CA THR A 519 5.76 34.75 -12.94
C THR A 519 5.60 34.55 -14.43
N VAL A 520 5.07 35.54 -15.15
CA VAL A 520 4.87 35.50 -16.61
C VAL A 520 5.66 36.62 -17.25
N ASN A 521 6.53 36.29 -18.20
CA ASN A 521 7.38 37.26 -18.91
C ASN A 521 8.13 38.21 -17.96
N GLY A 522 8.69 37.66 -16.88
CA GLY A 522 9.44 38.39 -15.86
C GLY A 522 8.61 39.10 -14.80
N LYS A 523 7.28 39.19 -14.94
CA LYS A 523 6.39 39.85 -13.98
C LYS A 523 5.61 38.85 -13.14
N LYS A 524 5.63 39.03 -11.82
CA LYS A 524 4.80 38.23 -10.90
C LYS A 524 3.32 38.51 -11.17
N VAL A 525 2.53 37.47 -11.38
CA VAL A 525 1.09 37.56 -11.62
C VAL A 525 0.36 37.09 -10.37
N THR A 526 -0.28 38.03 -9.69
CA THR A 526 -1.03 37.76 -8.44
C THR A 526 -2.50 37.43 -8.72
N ASN A 527 -3.11 38.09 -9.72
CA ASN A 527 -4.50 37.91 -10.09
C ASN A 527 -4.62 37.30 -11.50
N TYR A 528 -5.24 36.12 -11.58
CA TYR A 528 -5.51 35.45 -12.85
C TYR A 528 -6.76 34.57 -12.76
N LYS A 529 -7.45 34.43 -13.89
CA LYS A 529 -8.60 33.51 -13.99
C LYS A 529 -8.11 32.07 -13.89
N LYS A 530 -8.73 31.28 -13.03
CA LYS A 530 -8.46 29.84 -12.89
C LYS A 530 -9.56 29.02 -13.54
N SER A 531 -9.21 27.90 -14.17
CA SER A 531 -10.14 26.84 -14.55
C SER A 531 -10.75 26.17 -13.30
N LEU A 532 -11.66 25.22 -13.49
CA LEU A 532 -12.21 24.43 -12.37
C LEU A 532 -11.10 23.69 -11.60
N VAL A 533 -10.08 23.22 -12.33
CA VAL A 533 -8.93 22.44 -11.84
C VAL A 533 -7.72 23.31 -11.52
N GLY A 534 -7.93 24.61 -11.29
CA GLY A 534 -6.87 25.50 -10.80
C GLY A 534 -5.86 25.95 -11.86
N CYS A 535 -6.10 25.70 -13.15
CA CYS A 535 -5.16 26.10 -14.21
C CYS A 535 -5.27 27.59 -14.53
N PRO A 536 -4.16 28.35 -14.51
CA PRO A 536 -4.17 29.79 -14.69
C PRO A 536 -4.33 30.17 -16.16
N THR A 537 -5.11 31.23 -16.41
CA THR A 537 -5.16 31.92 -17.71
C THR A 537 -4.44 33.25 -17.61
N VAL A 538 -3.41 33.42 -18.44
CA VAL A 538 -2.49 34.56 -18.42
C VAL A 538 -2.53 35.30 -19.75
N LEU A 539 -2.11 36.57 -19.74
CA LEU A 539 -1.94 37.35 -20.97
C LEU A 539 -0.58 37.01 -21.60
N SER A 540 -0.63 36.61 -22.87
CA SER A 540 0.54 36.36 -23.70
C SER A 540 0.79 37.57 -24.59
N LYS A 541 2.07 37.88 -24.82
CA LYS A 541 2.51 38.80 -25.87
C LYS A 541 2.60 38.06 -27.21
N GLN A 542 2.64 38.79 -28.31
CA GLN A 542 3.06 38.24 -29.59
C GLN A 542 4.50 37.73 -29.49
N GLY A 543 4.81 36.60 -30.13
CA GLY A 543 6.10 35.94 -30.08
C GLY A 543 6.25 34.99 -28.89
N LYS A 544 7.49 34.86 -28.40
CA LYS A 544 7.86 33.89 -27.35
C LYS A 544 7.42 34.39 -25.97
N ASN A 545 6.76 33.52 -25.23
CA ASN A 545 6.31 33.76 -23.86
C ASN A 545 6.94 32.74 -22.93
N THR A 546 7.12 33.14 -21.67
CA THR A 546 7.63 32.28 -20.61
C THR A 546 6.80 32.45 -19.35
N ALA A 547 6.50 31.35 -18.67
CA ALA A 547 5.95 31.35 -17.33
C ALA A 547 6.79 30.48 -16.39
N ILE A 548 6.92 30.88 -15.13
CA ILE A 548 7.60 30.13 -14.09
C ILE A 548 6.62 29.90 -12.95
N LEU A 549 6.33 28.64 -12.66
CA LEU A 549 5.57 28.21 -11.50
C LEU A 549 6.51 27.77 -10.39
N SER A 550 6.22 28.23 -9.18
CA SER A 550 6.93 27.91 -7.94
C SER A 550 5.93 27.69 -6.81
N PHE A 551 6.35 27.02 -5.75
CA PHE A 551 5.56 26.79 -4.55
C PHE A 551 6.25 27.43 -3.35
N ASN A 552 5.52 28.24 -2.59
CA ASN A 552 6.05 28.92 -1.42
C ASN A 552 5.82 28.07 -0.17
N ASP A 553 6.86 27.34 0.23
CA ASP A 553 6.83 26.50 1.42
C ASP A 553 6.90 27.33 2.71
N PRO A 554 5.89 27.28 3.60
CA PRO A 554 5.96 27.96 4.89
C PRO A 554 7.13 27.42 5.73
N CYS A 555 7.88 28.30 6.40
CA CYS A 555 9.07 27.92 7.17
C CYS A 555 8.77 26.89 8.27
N TRP A 556 7.63 27.01 8.95
CA TRP A 556 7.22 26.06 10.00
C TRP A 556 6.98 24.64 9.46
N VAL A 557 6.46 24.50 8.22
CA VAL A 557 6.28 23.18 7.60
C VAL A 557 7.63 22.58 7.24
N LYS A 558 8.53 23.37 6.65
CA LYS A 558 9.89 22.93 6.33
C LYS A 558 10.66 22.48 7.58
N ALA A 559 10.58 23.25 8.66
CA ALA A 559 11.21 22.90 9.93
C ALA A 559 10.64 21.59 10.49
N GLY A 560 9.32 21.40 10.46
CA GLY A 560 8.67 20.17 10.90
C GLY A 560 9.03 18.95 10.05
N ILE A 561 9.08 19.10 8.71
CA ILE A 561 9.56 18.05 7.80
C ILE A 561 11.01 17.69 8.12
N ALA A 562 11.90 18.68 8.23
CA ALA A 562 13.31 18.45 8.50
C ALA A 562 13.53 17.72 9.84
N LEU A 563 12.82 18.15 10.89
CA LEU A 563 12.84 17.48 12.19
C LEU A 563 12.37 16.02 12.09
N SER A 564 11.24 15.79 11.41
CA SER A 564 10.69 14.45 11.16
C SER A 564 11.72 13.55 10.46
N LEU A 565 12.33 14.03 9.38
CA LEU A 565 13.30 13.27 8.59
C LEU A 565 14.56 12.96 9.39
N LEU A 566 15.10 13.93 10.12
CA LEU A 566 16.25 13.72 11.01
C LEU A 566 15.96 12.63 12.05
N LEU A 567 14.80 12.71 12.71
CA LEU A 567 14.41 11.74 13.73
C LEU A 567 14.16 10.35 13.14
N ASN A 568 13.64 10.24 11.92
CA ASN A 568 13.52 8.96 11.23
C ASN A 568 14.89 8.33 10.95
N ILE A 569 15.87 9.13 10.50
CA ILE A 569 17.25 8.65 10.29
C ILE A 569 17.85 8.14 11.59
N LEU A 570 17.73 8.93 12.68
CA LEU A 570 18.23 8.54 14.00
C LEU A 570 17.54 7.27 14.52
N ALA A 571 16.22 7.16 14.34
CA ALA A 571 15.47 5.96 14.71
C ALA A 571 15.92 4.73 13.92
N ALA A 572 16.17 4.87 12.62
CA ALA A 572 16.67 3.78 11.78
C ALA A 572 18.08 3.33 12.21
N ILE A 573 18.99 4.28 12.48
CA ILE A 573 20.33 3.99 13.00
C ILE A 573 20.24 3.27 14.35
N TRP A 574 19.39 3.75 15.26
CA TRP A 574 19.20 3.11 16.56
C TRP A 574 18.65 1.69 16.45
N LEU A 575 17.71 1.43 15.55
CA LEU A 575 17.16 0.09 15.32
C LEU A 575 18.21 -0.89 14.77
N ILE A 576 19.10 -0.42 13.90
CA ILE A 576 20.15 -1.24 13.27
C ILE A 576 21.33 -1.49 14.22
N PHE A 577 21.83 -0.43 14.88
CA PHE A 577 23.08 -0.47 15.64
C PHE A 577 22.88 -0.47 17.16
N GLY A 578 21.81 0.15 17.65
CA GLY A 578 21.56 0.35 19.09
C GLY A 578 21.42 -0.95 19.88
N LYS A 579 20.85 -2.01 19.27
CA LYS A 579 20.77 -3.33 19.93
C LYS A 579 22.12 -4.01 20.14
N ARG A 580 23.13 -3.72 19.31
CA ARG A 580 24.50 -4.24 19.48
C ARG A 580 25.29 -3.48 20.56
N LEU A 581 24.90 -2.23 20.84
CA LEU A 581 25.51 -1.38 21.86
C LEU A 581 24.90 -1.67 23.25
N ALA A 582 23.57 -1.81 23.35
CA ALA A 582 22.92 -2.14 24.63
C ALA A 582 23.37 -3.51 25.18
N SER A 583 23.57 -4.51 24.33
CA SER A 583 24.10 -5.83 24.75
C SER A 583 25.58 -5.82 25.16
N LYS A 584 26.33 -4.75 24.84
CA LYS A 584 27.73 -4.57 25.27
C LYS A 584 27.85 -3.79 26.58
N VAL A 585 26.82 -3.04 26.97
CA VAL A 585 26.79 -2.25 28.21
C VAL A 585 26.30 -3.07 29.39
N GLU A 586 25.52 -4.14 29.17
CA GLU A 586 25.15 -5.12 30.23
C GLU A 586 26.28 -6.11 30.60
N PHE A 587 27.49 -5.95 30.06
CA PHE A 587 28.68 -6.77 30.38
C PHE A 587 29.87 -5.93 30.90
N ARG A 588 29.61 -4.75 31.49
CA ARG A 588 30.60 -4.00 32.27
C ARG A 588 30.12 -3.73 33.67
#